data_AF-A0A944G029-F1
#
_entry.id   AF-A0A944G029-F1
#
_cell.length_a   1.000
_cell.length_b   1.000
_cell.length_c   1.000
_cell.angle_alpha   90.00
_cell.angle_beta   90.00
_cell.angle_gamma   90.00
#
_symmetry.space_group_name_H-M   'P 1'
#
loop_
_entity.id
_entity.type
_entity.pdbx_description
1 polymer ?
#
loop_
_entity_poly.entity_id
_entity_poly.type
_entity_poly.pdbx_seq_one_letter_code
_entity_poly.pdbx_strand_id
1 'polypeptide(L)'
;MHCYKAVGFKETGIAEKYKLKDEEWTCIEMEMNRAKKIIETERLILREYTTDDFAALYEIMSDEETMQHYPAPFDEEKTRGWIKWNLENYEKYGFGLWAVILKETGEFIGDCGITIQNIDGELLPEIGYHIHKKYWRRGFAKEAARAVRDWVFTNTDYNEIYSYMKYTNVGSYSTAIAMGMRKVKEYLDPKNYVSCAYSIKREDWENIIAGPKTVTKEDIKSALEKLGVEKGMVLEVHSSLKSFGKVIGGAQSVIDALKETVTEEGSIFMPALRLSPEMEPTEEDKKLGIKVKIKVLGRDEKKTAMGIIADTFRSLPDTYTGGEVISTSGWGKHGKEALTGGLDYAIHNGGKALLFGVDIYKLTAMHYM
;
A
#
# COMPACT_ATOMS: atom_id res chain seq x y z
N MET A 1 18.52 -12.72 -60.56
CA MET A 1 19.92 -12.39 -60.82
C MET A 1 20.42 -11.64 -59.61
N HIS A 2 21.28 -12.26 -58.80
CA HIS A 2 21.81 -11.64 -57.59
C HIS A 2 22.79 -10.52 -57.96
N CYS A 3 22.61 -9.34 -57.40
CA CYS A 3 23.68 -8.38 -57.18
C CYS A 3 23.39 -7.64 -55.88
N TYR A 4 24.08 -8.05 -54.82
CA TYR A 4 24.16 -7.32 -53.57
C TYR A 4 24.97 -6.04 -53.78
N LYS A 5 24.58 -4.95 -53.12
CA LYS A 5 25.52 -3.89 -52.78
C LYS A 5 25.35 -3.56 -51.30
N ALA A 6 26.33 -4.02 -50.51
CA ALA A 6 26.54 -3.54 -49.16
C ALA A 6 26.83 -2.03 -49.20
N VAL A 7 26.18 -1.26 -48.33
CA VAL A 7 26.59 0.10 -48.02
C VAL A 7 26.67 0.19 -46.50
N GLY A 8 27.88 0.36 -46.00
CA GLY A 8 28.20 0.35 -44.58
C GLY A 8 27.54 1.52 -43.83
N PHE A 9 27.12 1.24 -42.61
CA PHE A 9 26.72 2.24 -41.64
C PHE A 9 27.97 2.92 -41.07
N LYS A 10 28.03 4.26 -41.11
CA LYS A 10 28.83 5.04 -40.17
C LYS A 10 27.92 5.45 -39.01
N GLU A 11 28.43 5.27 -37.80
CA GLU A 11 27.86 5.70 -36.53
C GLU A 11 27.74 7.23 -36.45
N THR A 12 26.71 7.83 -37.06
CA THR A 12 26.25 9.19 -36.71
C THR A 12 24.77 9.31 -37.05
N GLY A 13 23.91 9.35 -36.04
CA GLY A 13 22.45 9.40 -36.18
C GLY A 13 21.91 10.69 -36.79
N ILE A 14 22.05 10.86 -38.11
CA ILE A 14 21.35 11.89 -38.89
C ILE A 14 20.70 11.21 -40.10
N ALA A 15 19.39 11.37 -40.24
CA ALA A 15 18.64 10.91 -41.41
C ALA A 15 18.91 11.84 -42.60
N GLU A 16 19.50 11.32 -43.68
CA GLU A 16 19.56 12.00 -44.97
C GLU A 16 18.56 11.38 -45.96
N LYS A 17 17.78 12.23 -46.63
CA LYS A 17 16.90 11.82 -47.74
C LYS A 17 17.74 11.53 -48.99
N TYR A 18 17.75 10.29 -49.45
CA TYR A 18 18.28 9.96 -50.77
C TYR A 18 17.16 9.99 -51.82
N LYS A 19 17.32 10.83 -52.84
CA LYS A 19 16.48 10.81 -54.05
C LYS A 19 17.03 9.76 -55.02
N LEU A 20 16.37 8.61 -55.11
CA LEU A 20 16.46 7.74 -56.27
C LEU A 20 15.15 7.88 -57.06
N LYS A 21 15.30 7.92 -58.39
CA LYS A 21 14.32 8.35 -59.41
C LYS A 21 12.85 8.00 -59.12
N ASP A 22 12.02 9.04 -59.14
CA ASP A 22 10.59 9.11 -59.52
C ASP A 22 9.59 8.10 -58.95
N GLU A 23 9.81 7.58 -57.74
CA GLU A 23 8.73 6.99 -56.93
C GLU A 23 8.89 7.45 -55.47
N GLU A 24 7.84 8.05 -54.90
CA GLU A 24 7.78 8.33 -53.46
C GLU A 24 7.62 7.00 -52.71
N TRP A 25 8.71 6.49 -52.14
CA TRP A 25 8.67 5.38 -51.20
C TRP A 25 8.58 5.94 -49.78
N THR A 26 7.41 5.83 -49.14
CA THR A 26 7.33 5.87 -47.68
C THR A 26 8.05 4.66 -47.12
N CYS A 27 9.05 4.87 -46.27
CA CYS A 27 9.73 3.81 -45.53
C CYS A 27 8.73 3.05 -44.64
N ILE A 28 8.17 1.96 -45.15
CA ILE A 28 7.31 1.03 -44.39
C ILE A 28 8.16 0.15 -43.44
N GLU A 29 9.49 0.11 -43.61
CA GLU A 29 10.43 -0.67 -42.80
C GLU A 29 10.71 -0.15 -41.37
N MET A 30 10.15 1.01 -40.95
CA MET A 30 10.48 1.59 -39.64
C MET A 30 9.48 1.31 -38.51
N GLU A 31 8.30 0.74 -38.77
CA GLU A 31 7.35 0.36 -37.71
C GLU A 31 7.41 -1.12 -37.31
N MET A 32 7.93 -2.01 -38.16
CA MET A 32 7.93 -3.45 -37.90
C MET A 32 8.91 -3.92 -36.81
N ASN A 33 9.77 -3.04 -36.29
CA ASN A 33 10.79 -3.39 -35.31
C ASN A 33 10.73 -2.59 -33.99
N ARG A 34 9.68 -1.80 -33.76
CA ARG A 34 9.46 -1.17 -32.45
C ARG A 34 8.50 -2.02 -31.63
N ALA A 35 9.07 -2.68 -30.63
CA ALA A 35 8.31 -3.43 -29.65
C ALA A 35 7.18 -2.59 -29.05
N LYS A 36 5.95 -3.12 -29.06
CA LYS A 36 4.75 -2.40 -28.65
C LYS A 36 4.79 -2.09 -27.15
N LYS A 37 4.81 -0.80 -26.81
CA LYS A 37 4.74 -0.32 -25.42
C LYS A 37 3.33 -0.52 -24.86
N ILE A 38 3.25 -1.10 -23.66
CA ILE A 38 1.97 -1.43 -23.00
C ILE A 38 1.73 -0.55 -21.79
N ILE A 39 2.73 -0.42 -20.91
CA ILE A 39 2.65 0.39 -19.68
C ILE A 39 3.88 1.28 -19.60
N GLU A 40 3.69 2.49 -19.06
CA GLU A 40 4.76 3.40 -18.72
C GLU A 40 4.57 3.90 -17.30
N THR A 41 5.58 3.75 -16.45
CA THR A 41 5.59 4.19 -15.05
C THR A 41 6.53 5.38 -14.88
N GLU A 42 6.82 5.80 -13.64
CA GLU A 42 7.81 6.84 -13.39
C GLU A 42 9.19 6.47 -13.95
N ARG A 43 9.66 5.23 -13.69
CA ARG A 43 11.02 4.79 -14.00
C ARG A 43 11.10 3.68 -15.04
N LEU A 44 9.99 3.05 -15.39
CA LEU A 44 9.97 1.82 -16.21
C LEU A 44 9.09 1.97 -17.45
N ILE A 45 9.47 1.24 -18.49
CA ILE A 45 8.63 0.96 -19.66
C ILE A 45 8.40 -0.54 -19.70
N LEU A 46 7.14 -0.97 -19.76
CA LEU A 46 6.79 -2.36 -20.01
C LEU A 46 6.27 -2.48 -21.44
N ARG A 47 6.85 -3.40 -22.20
CA ARG A 47 6.59 -3.59 -23.62
C ARG A 47 6.64 -5.06 -24.03
N GLU A 48 5.96 -5.40 -25.11
CA GLU A 48 5.98 -6.75 -25.66
C GLU A 48 7.43 -7.20 -25.95
N TYR A 49 7.68 -8.50 -25.75
CA TYR A 49 8.94 -9.12 -26.12
C TYR A 49 9.22 -9.01 -27.62
N THR A 50 10.51 -9.04 -27.96
CA THR A 50 11.01 -9.28 -29.32
C THR A 50 12.04 -10.40 -29.27
N THR A 51 12.37 -10.96 -30.43
CA THR A 51 13.43 -11.97 -30.53
C THR A 51 14.81 -11.43 -30.13
N ASP A 52 15.01 -10.11 -30.24
CA ASP A 52 16.27 -9.44 -29.91
C ASP A 52 16.53 -9.35 -28.41
N ASP A 53 15.50 -9.61 -27.58
CA ASP A 53 15.62 -9.61 -26.11
C ASP A 53 16.33 -10.84 -25.55
N PHE A 54 16.59 -11.85 -26.39
CA PHE A 54 17.15 -13.12 -25.97
C PHE A 54 18.41 -12.95 -25.11
N ALA A 55 19.36 -12.13 -25.54
CA ALA A 55 20.64 -12.00 -24.83
C ALA A 55 20.44 -11.43 -23.40
N ALA A 56 19.63 -10.38 -23.26
CA ALA A 56 19.37 -9.76 -21.96
C ALA A 56 18.51 -10.66 -21.06
N LEU A 57 17.49 -11.32 -21.62
CA LEU A 57 16.66 -12.25 -20.86
C LEU A 57 17.48 -13.48 -20.41
N TYR A 58 18.37 -13.99 -21.26
CA TYR A 58 19.22 -15.12 -20.92
C TYR A 58 20.19 -14.79 -19.78
N GLU A 59 20.78 -13.59 -19.74
CA GLU A 59 21.59 -13.15 -18.60
C GLU A 59 20.82 -13.24 -17.28
N ILE A 60 19.53 -12.91 -17.30
CA ILE A 60 18.64 -12.94 -16.13
C ILE A 60 18.22 -14.36 -15.77
N MET A 61 17.72 -15.12 -16.75
CA MET A 61 17.10 -16.43 -16.52
C MET A 61 18.14 -17.54 -16.34
N SER A 62 19.40 -17.31 -16.71
CA SER A 62 20.52 -18.24 -16.46
C SER A 62 21.22 -17.99 -15.11
N ASP A 63 20.97 -16.86 -14.45
CA ASP A 63 21.59 -16.53 -13.16
C ASP A 63 21.00 -17.36 -12.02
N GLU A 64 21.83 -18.16 -11.37
CA GLU A 64 21.46 -19.05 -10.26
C GLU A 64 20.79 -18.31 -9.11
N GLU A 65 21.25 -17.10 -8.80
CA GLU A 65 20.71 -16.33 -7.69
C GLU A 65 19.34 -15.72 -8.03
N THR A 66 19.18 -15.19 -9.25
CA THR A 66 17.87 -14.70 -9.73
C THR A 66 16.86 -15.84 -9.81
N MET A 67 17.29 -17.04 -10.24
CA MET A 67 16.43 -18.21 -10.41
C MET A 67 16.43 -19.18 -9.22
N GLN A 68 16.95 -18.79 -8.05
CA GLN A 68 17.08 -19.66 -6.87
C GLN A 68 15.77 -20.30 -6.38
N HIS A 69 14.62 -19.71 -6.75
CA HIS A 69 13.30 -20.22 -6.40
C HIS A 69 12.67 -21.10 -7.48
N TYR A 70 13.26 -21.16 -8.67
CA TYR A 70 12.90 -22.09 -9.74
C TYR A 70 13.59 -23.45 -9.57
N PRO A 71 13.11 -24.53 -10.25
CA PRO A 71 13.76 -25.83 -10.19
C PRO A 71 15.21 -25.84 -10.67
N ALA A 72 15.53 -25.01 -11.67
CA ALA A 72 16.87 -24.76 -12.19
C ALA A 72 16.88 -23.44 -12.98
N PRO A 73 18.04 -22.78 -13.14
CA PRO A 73 18.22 -21.74 -14.13
C PRO A 73 17.90 -22.23 -15.54
N PHE A 74 17.54 -21.32 -16.42
CA PHE A 74 17.19 -21.64 -17.79
C PHE A 74 18.44 -21.72 -18.66
N ASP A 75 18.42 -22.67 -19.58
CA ASP A 75 19.34 -22.72 -20.71
C ASP A 75 18.83 -21.84 -21.86
N GLU A 76 19.60 -21.78 -22.95
CA GLU A 76 19.23 -20.98 -24.12
C GLU A 76 17.90 -21.43 -24.74
N GLU A 77 17.65 -22.74 -24.80
CA GLU A 77 16.44 -23.30 -25.40
C GLU A 77 15.19 -22.89 -24.61
N LYS A 78 15.20 -23.05 -23.29
CA LYS A 78 14.13 -22.61 -22.41
C LYS A 78 13.91 -21.11 -22.48
N THR A 79 14.97 -20.32 -22.59
CA THR A 79 14.87 -18.86 -22.69
C THR A 79 14.22 -18.44 -24.01
N ARG A 80 14.60 -19.04 -25.14
CA ARG A 80 13.91 -18.84 -26.43
C ARG A 80 12.47 -19.30 -26.37
N GLY A 81 12.21 -20.43 -25.71
CA GLY A 81 10.87 -20.94 -25.43
C GLY A 81 10.02 -19.96 -24.63
N TRP A 82 10.61 -19.28 -23.63
CA TRP A 82 9.93 -18.28 -22.81
C TRP A 82 9.50 -17.05 -23.63
N ILE A 83 10.36 -16.54 -24.50
CA ILE A 83 10.02 -15.44 -25.42
C ILE A 83 8.89 -15.88 -26.34
N LYS A 84 9.04 -17.05 -26.98
CA LYS A 84 8.03 -17.59 -27.90
C LYS A 84 6.67 -17.77 -27.21
N TRP A 85 6.66 -18.34 -26.01
CA TRP A 85 5.45 -18.53 -25.22
C TRP A 85 4.75 -17.21 -24.88
N ASN A 86 5.50 -16.15 -24.58
CA ASN A 86 4.90 -14.83 -24.35
C ASN A 86 4.36 -14.19 -25.63
N LEU A 87 5.05 -14.34 -26.77
CA LEU A 87 4.53 -13.91 -28.08
C LEU A 87 3.20 -14.60 -28.42
N GLU A 88 3.13 -15.93 -28.21
CA GLU A 88 1.90 -16.72 -28.37
C GLU A 88 0.79 -16.27 -27.39
N ASN A 89 1.14 -15.92 -26.15
CA ASN A 89 0.18 -15.39 -25.18
C ASN A 89 -0.38 -14.03 -25.60
N TYR A 90 0.44 -13.14 -26.17
CA TYR A 90 -0.05 -11.86 -26.69
C TYR A 90 -1.08 -12.06 -27.80
N GLU A 91 -0.84 -12.99 -28.72
CA GLU A 91 -1.79 -13.33 -29.79
C GLU A 91 -3.07 -13.97 -29.25
N LYS A 92 -2.95 -14.87 -28.28
CA LYS A 92 -4.06 -15.67 -27.77
C LYS A 92 -4.94 -14.94 -26.75
N TYR A 93 -4.32 -14.22 -25.83
CA TYR A 93 -4.97 -13.61 -24.67
C TYR A 93 -4.96 -12.08 -24.72
N GLY A 94 -4.18 -11.47 -25.63
CA GLY A 94 -3.97 -10.02 -25.67
C GLY A 94 -2.98 -9.50 -24.62
N PHE A 95 -2.39 -10.39 -23.82
CA PHE A 95 -1.45 -10.08 -22.75
C PHE A 95 -0.48 -11.24 -22.47
N GLY A 96 0.59 -10.94 -21.73
CA GLY A 96 1.63 -11.89 -21.32
C GLY A 96 2.58 -11.21 -20.33
N LEU A 97 3.74 -11.82 -20.06
CA LEU A 97 4.84 -11.11 -19.40
C LEU A 97 5.46 -10.14 -20.39
N TRP A 98 5.65 -8.89 -19.97
CA TRP A 98 6.28 -7.86 -20.77
C TRP A 98 7.69 -7.61 -20.30
N ALA A 99 8.58 -7.29 -21.24
CA ALA A 99 9.92 -6.82 -20.94
C ALA A 99 9.86 -5.52 -20.14
N VAL A 100 10.61 -5.46 -19.04
CA VAL A 100 10.73 -4.29 -18.16
C VAL A 100 12.02 -3.57 -18.51
N ILE A 101 11.89 -2.35 -19.04
CA ILE A 101 13.00 -1.50 -19.46
C ILE A 101 13.16 -0.35 -18.48
N LEU A 102 14.38 -0.15 -17.98
CA LEU A 102 14.71 1.00 -17.13
C LEU A 102 14.86 2.25 -18.01
N LYS A 103 14.02 3.27 -17.78
CA LYS A 103 13.97 4.47 -18.63
C LYS A 103 15.28 5.24 -18.68
N GLU A 104 15.98 5.31 -17.54
CA GLU A 104 17.20 6.09 -17.39
C GLU A 104 18.33 5.59 -18.31
N THR A 105 18.45 4.27 -18.47
CA THR A 105 19.55 3.63 -19.19
C THR A 105 19.12 2.96 -20.49
N GLY A 106 17.83 2.71 -20.67
CA GLY A 106 17.30 1.87 -21.76
C GLY A 106 17.55 0.38 -21.56
N GLU A 107 18.08 -0.04 -20.40
CA GLU A 107 18.44 -1.44 -20.15
C GLU A 107 17.20 -2.31 -19.89
N PHE A 108 17.25 -3.53 -20.41
CA PHE A 108 16.33 -4.60 -20.03
C PHE A 108 16.71 -5.09 -18.63
N ILE A 109 15.81 -4.96 -17.67
CA ILE A 109 16.08 -5.31 -16.26
C ILE A 109 15.29 -6.53 -15.76
N GLY A 110 14.38 -7.06 -16.58
CA GLY A 110 13.47 -8.11 -16.14
C GLY A 110 12.22 -8.24 -16.99
N ASP A 111 11.27 -9.02 -16.50
CA ASP A 111 9.90 -9.06 -17.01
C ASP A 111 8.87 -8.94 -15.91
N CYS A 112 7.68 -8.47 -16.30
CA CYS A 112 6.52 -8.41 -15.44
C CYS A 112 5.26 -8.33 -16.30
N GLY A 113 4.23 -9.07 -15.92
CA GLY A 113 2.96 -9.05 -16.63
C GLY A 113 2.01 -10.08 -16.07
N ILE A 114 1.04 -10.47 -16.88
CA ILE A 114 -0.01 -11.41 -16.50
C ILE A 114 0.01 -12.63 -17.40
N THR A 115 -0.17 -13.81 -16.83
CA THR A 115 -0.24 -15.08 -17.55
C THR A 115 -1.43 -15.89 -17.06
N ILE A 116 -1.90 -16.86 -17.85
CA ILE A 116 -2.93 -17.79 -17.41
C ILE A 116 -2.25 -19.08 -16.92
N GLN A 117 -2.31 -19.30 -15.61
CA GLN A 117 -1.68 -20.46 -14.97
C GLN A 117 -2.73 -21.43 -14.46
N ASN A 118 -2.39 -22.72 -14.48
CA ASN A 118 -3.17 -23.72 -13.78
C ASN A 118 -2.80 -23.69 -12.29
N ILE A 119 -3.72 -23.22 -11.45
CA ILE A 119 -3.60 -23.20 -10.00
C ILE A 119 -4.70 -24.12 -9.46
N ASP A 120 -4.31 -25.29 -8.98
CA ASP A 120 -5.24 -26.30 -8.40
C ASP A 120 -6.34 -26.79 -9.35
N GLY A 121 -6.00 -26.95 -10.64
CA GLY A 121 -6.95 -27.41 -11.66
C GLY A 121 -7.75 -26.27 -12.31
N GLU A 122 -7.64 -25.04 -11.80
CA GLU A 122 -8.31 -23.87 -12.37
C GLU A 122 -7.33 -22.99 -13.16
N LEU A 123 -7.75 -22.53 -14.33
CA LEU A 123 -6.98 -21.56 -15.12
C LEU A 123 -7.24 -20.16 -14.59
N LEU A 124 -6.27 -19.60 -13.87
CA LEU A 124 -6.40 -18.32 -13.19
C LEU A 124 -5.40 -17.28 -13.73
N PRO A 125 -5.78 -15.99 -13.75
CA PRO A 125 -4.89 -14.89 -14.11
C PRO A 125 -3.83 -14.66 -13.02
N GLU A 126 -2.57 -14.82 -13.39
CA GLU A 126 -1.42 -14.75 -12.47
C GLU A 126 -0.47 -13.62 -12.88
N ILE A 127 -0.14 -12.74 -11.93
CA ILE A 127 0.93 -11.75 -12.09
C ILE A 127 2.27 -12.40 -11.73
N GLY A 128 3.13 -12.48 -12.74
CA GLY A 128 4.52 -12.90 -12.62
C GLY A 128 5.49 -11.73 -12.79
N TYR A 129 6.68 -11.83 -12.17
CA TYR A 129 7.77 -10.87 -12.34
C TYR A 129 9.13 -11.48 -12.04
N HIS A 130 10.10 -11.17 -12.90
CA HIS A 130 11.50 -11.53 -12.72
C HIS A 130 12.34 -10.28 -12.92
N ILE A 131 13.03 -9.81 -11.88
CA ILE A 131 13.95 -8.68 -11.99
C ILE A 131 15.36 -9.22 -11.78
N HIS A 132 16.33 -8.80 -12.58
CA HIS A 132 17.73 -9.19 -12.39
C HIS A 132 18.23 -8.74 -11.00
N LYS A 133 19.01 -9.59 -10.31
CA LYS A 133 19.53 -9.32 -8.96
C LYS A 133 20.22 -7.96 -8.78
N LYS A 134 20.94 -7.50 -9.80
CA LYS A 134 21.61 -6.17 -9.87
C LYS A 134 20.65 -5.00 -9.53
N TYR A 135 19.36 -5.18 -9.77
CA TYR A 135 18.32 -4.17 -9.59
C TYR A 135 17.38 -4.44 -8.40
N TRP A 136 17.63 -5.49 -7.62
CA TRP A 136 16.85 -5.78 -6.42
C TRP A 136 16.95 -4.68 -5.36
N ARG A 137 15.97 -4.65 -4.46
CA ARG A 137 15.88 -3.70 -3.33
C ARG A 137 15.77 -2.21 -3.73
N ARG A 138 15.58 -1.91 -5.03
CA ARG A 138 15.33 -0.55 -5.55
C ARG A 138 13.86 -0.25 -5.86
N GLY A 139 12.98 -1.22 -5.58
CA GLY A 139 11.52 -1.08 -5.72
C GLY A 139 10.97 -1.36 -7.13
N PHE A 140 11.79 -1.72 -8.11
CA PHE A 140 11.33 -1.92 -9.50
C PHE A 140 10.28 -3.03 -9.66
N ALA A 141 10.45 -4.19 -8.99
CA ALA A 141 9.44 -5.25 -9.01
C ALA A 141 8.08 -4.75 -8.49
N LYS A 142 8.07 -3.96 -7.41
CA LYS A 142 6.84 -3.38 -6.84
C LYS A 142 6.21 -2.35 -7.77
N GLU A 143 7.02 -1.52 -8.42
CA GLU A 143 6.55 -0.53 -9.38
C GLU A 143 5.92 -1.19 -10.61
N ALA A 144 6.65 -2.13 -11.24
CA ALA A 144 6.16 -2.86 -12.41
C ALA A 144 4.87 -3.63 -12.08
N ALA A 145 4.89 -4.41 -11.00
CA ALA A 145 3.77 -5.28 -10.66
C ALA A 145 2.51 -4.48 -10.24
N ARG A 146 2.66 -3.33 -9.57
CA ARG A 146 1.53 -2.40 -9.33
C ARG A 146 0.93 -1.88 -10.62
N ALA A 147 1.78 -1.47 -11.56
CA ALA A 147 1.32 -0.96 -12.83
C ALA A 147 0.64 -2.04 -13.68
N VAL A 148 1.14 -3.28 -13.63
CA VAL A 148 0.48 -4.46 -14.23
C VAL A 148 -0.88 -4.73 -13.58
N ARG A 149 -0.97 -4.74 -12.24
CA ARG A 149 -2.26 -4.89 -11.53
C ARG A 149 -3.28 -3.85 -12.02
N ASP A 150 -2.89 -2.58 -12.06
CA ASP A 150 -3.76 -1.48 -12.47
C ASP A 150 -4.19 -1.64 -13.94
N TRP A 151 -3.24 -2.03 -14.79
CA TRP A 151 -3.52 -2.33 -16.20
C TRP A 151 -4.53 -3.48 -16.32
N VAL A 152 -4.37 -4.58 -15.59
CA VAL A 152 -5.27 -5.74 -15.67
C VAL A 152 -6.70 -5.35 -15.29
N PHE A 153 -6.91 -4.67 -14.17
CA PHE A 153 -8.26 -4.27 -13.78
C PHE A 153 -8.85 -3.18 -14.71
N THR A 154 -8.01 -2.36 -15.34
CA THR A 154 -8.48 -1.34 -16.28
C THR A 154 -8.83 -1.91 -17.66
N ASN A 155 -8.14 -2.95 -18.11
CA ASN A 155 -8.20 -3.44 -19.50
C ASN A 155 -8.82 -4.83 -19.66
N THR A 156 -9.21 -5.48 -18.56
CA THR A 156 -9.82 -6.82 -18.58
C THR A 156 -11.00 -6.89 -17.61
N ASP A 157 -11.85 -7.90 -17.79
CA ASP A 157 -13.00 -8.17 -16.92
C ASP A 157 -12.68 -9.09 -15.74
N TYR A 158 -11.40 -9.40 -15.48
CA TYR A 158 -11.03 -10.24 -14.34
C TYR A 158 -11.43 -9.57 -13.02
N ASN A 159 -12.16 -10.29 -12.19
CA ASN A 159 -12.60 -9.80 -10.87
C ASN A 159 -11.59 -10.08 -9.76
N GLU A 160 -10.65 -10.99 -10.00
CA GLU A 160 -9.61 -11.37 -9.06
C GLU A 160 -8.36 -11.79 -9.84
N ILE A 161 -7.19 -11.41 -9.33
CA ILE A 161 -5.90 -11.78 -9.90
C ILE A 161 -5.00 -12.37 -8.83
N TYR A 162 -4.14 -13.29 -9.24
CA TYR A 162 -3.36 -14.13 -8.34
C TYR A 162 -1.86 -13.89 -8.52
N SER A 163 -1.08 -14.35 -7.55
CA SER A 163 0.36 -14.54 -7.68
C SER A 163 0.74 -15.78 -6.87
N TYR A 164 1.55 -16.65 -7.46
CA TYR A 164 1.93 -17.93 -6.86
C TYR A 164 3.44 -18.00 -6.64
N MET A 165 3.86 -18.26 -5.40
CA MET A 165 5.29 -18.28 -5.08
C MET A 165 5.60 -19.18 -3.88
N LYS A 166 6.85 -19.66 -3.78
CA LYS A 166 7.35 -20.35 -2.58
C LYS A 166 7.29 -19.41 -1.37
N TYR A 167 6.90 -19.93 -0.21
CA TYR A 167 6.86 -19.18 1.05
C TYR A 167 8.23 -18.60 1.45
N THR A 168 9.32 -19.24 1.01
CA THR A 168 10.70 -18.78 1.24
C THR A 168 11.10 -17.60 0.35
N ASN A 169 10.34 -17.30 -0.70
CA ASN A 169 10.63 -16.17 -1.60
C ASN A 169 10.11 -14.85 -1.01
N VAL A 170 10.89 -14.31 -0.05
CA VAL A 170 10.57 -13.05 0.66
C VAL A 170 10.38 -11.88 -0.30
N GLY A 171 11.20 -11.78 -1.34
CA GLY A 171 11.09 -10.72 -2.34
C GLY A 171 9.74 -10.74 -3.07
N SER A 172 9.30 -11.93 -3.47
CA SER A 172 8.04 -12.13 -4.19
C SER A 172 6.84 -11.88 -3.30
N TYR A 173 6.71 -12.54 -2.15
CA TYR A 173 5.51 -12.32 -1.33
C TYR A 173 5.44 -10.89 -0.78
N SER A 174 6.58 -10.24 -0.52
CA SER A 174 6.60 -8.82 -0.13
C SER A 174 6.13 -7.90 -1.25
N THR A 175 6.33 -8.29 -2.51
CA THR A 175 5.84 -7.57 -3.68
C THR A 175 4.34 -7.79 -3.86
N ALA A 176 3.86 -9.03 -3.72
CA ALA A 176 2.42 -9.34 -3.70
C ALA A 176 1.65 -8.51 -2.66
N ILE A 177 2.13 -8.50 -1.41
CA ILE A 177 1.52 -7.70 -0.34
C ILE A 177 1.57 -6.19 -0.67
N ALA A 178 2.68 -5.70 -1.23
CA ALA A 178 2.81 -4.28 -1.59
C ALA A 178 1.85 -3.83 -2.71
N MET A 179 1.31 -4.77 -3.50
CA MET A 179 0.27 -4.54 -4.50
C MET A 179 -1.15 -4.64 -3.92
N GLY A 180 -1.30 -4.89 -2.63
CA GLY A 180 -2.58 -5.07 -1.96
C GLY A 180 -3.11 -6.50 -1.98
N MET A 181 -2.32 -7.47 -2.44
CA MET A 181 -2.74 -8.87 -2.40
C MET A 181 -2.66 -9.44 -0.98
N ARG A 182 -3.55 -10.40 -0.70
CA ARG A 182 -3.63 -11.13 0.56
C ARG A 182 -3.36 -12.61 0.30
N LYS A 183 -2.74 -13.30 1.27
CA LYS A 183 -2.57 -14.75 1.17
C LYS A 183 -3.94 -15.42 1.25
N VAL A 184 -4.27 -16.23 0.24
CA VAL A 184 -5.57 -16.92 0.16
C VAL A 184 -5.46 -18.43 0.30
N LYS A 185 -4.31 -19.03 -0.07
CA LYS A 185 -4.13 -20.47 0.01
C LYS A 185 -2.67 -20.87 0.17
N GLU A 186 -2.45 -22.03 0.78
CA GLU A 186 -1.16 -22.70 0.91
C GLU A 186 -1.23 -24.08 0.28
N TYR A 187 -0.15 -24.47 -0.39
CA TYR A 187 -0.01 -25.74 -1.09
C TYR A 187 1.26 -26.43 -0.59
N LEU A 188 1.12 -27.71 -0.25
CA LEU A 188 2.26 -28.55 0.12
C LEU A 188 2.88 -29.13 -1.16
N ASP A 189 4.11 -28.74 -1.48
CA ASP A 189 4.90 -29.35 -2.56
C ASP A 189 5.48 -30.70 -2.06
N PRO A 190 5.49 -31.76 -2.90
CA PRO A 190 6.10 -33.05 -2.59
C PRO A 190 7.56 -33.02 -2.08
N LYS A 191 8.29 -31.90 -2.18
CA LYS A 191 9.65 -31.72 -1.61
C LYS A 191 9.73 -30.95 -0.28
N ASN A 192 8.67 -30.88 0.52
CA ASN A 192 8.57 -30.11 1.78
C ASN A 192 8.64 -28.57 1.61
N TYR A 193 8.30 -28.05 0.44
CA TYR A 193 8.20 -26.60 0.23
C TYR A 193 6.75 -26.14 0.25
N VAL A 194 6.43 -25.13 1.06
CA VAL A 194 5.10 -24.50 1.03
C VAL A 194 5.06 -23.47 -0.10
N SER A 195 4.12 -23.58 -1.02
CA SER A 195 3.83 -22.51 -1.96
C SER A 195 2.56 -21.80 -1.54
N CYS A 196 2.54 -20.49 -1.66
CA CYS A 196 1.42 -19.66 -1.26
C CYS A 196 0.82 -18.99 -2.50
N ALA A 197 -0.51 -19.01 -2.60
CA ALA A 197 -1.24 -18.15 -3.49
C ALA A 197 -1.66 -16.88 -2.74
N TYR A 198 -1.39 -15.75 -3.38
CA TYR A 198 -1.87 -14.43 -2.98
C TYR A 198 -2.85 -13.94 -4.03
N SER A 199 -3.88 -13.20 -3.63
CA SER A 199 -4.81 -12.60 -4.57
C SER A 199 -5.28 -11.22 -4.15
N ILE A 200 -5.77 -10.45 -5.11
CA ILE A 200 -6.48 -9.19 -4.90
C ILE A 200 -7.73 -9.18 -5.78
N LYS A 201 -8.85 -8.74 -5.20
CA LYS A 201 -10.11 -8.55 -5.92
C LYS A 201 -10.20 -7.15 -6.51
N ARG A 202 -11.01 -7.00 -7.55
CA ARG A 202 -11.32 -5.70 -8.18
C ARG A 202 -11.81 -4.67 -7.16
N GLU A 203 -12.71 -5.06 -6.26
CA GLU A 203 -13.22 -4.19 -5.19
C GLU A 203 -12.10 -3.68 -4.27
N ASP A 204 -11.16 -4.56 -3.87
CA ASP A 204 -10.00 -4.15 -3.06
C ASP A 204 -9.10 -3.18 -3.82
N TRP A 205 -8.92 -3.41 -5.14
CA TRP A 205 -8.17 -2.51 -6.01
C TRP A 205 -8.87 -1.15 -6.15
N GLU A 206 -10.18 -1.13 -6.37
CA GLU A 206 -11.01 0.08 -6.43
C GLU A 206 -10.90 0.92 -5.15
N ASN A 207 -10.86 0.25 -3.99
CA ASN A 207 -10.62 0.91 -2.70
C ASN A 207 -9.19 1.50 -2.60
N ILE A 208 -8.18 0.85 -3.19
CA ILE A 208 -6.80 1.38 -3.20
C ILE A 208 -6.72 2.65 -4.05
N ILE A 209 -7.30 2.65 -5.25
CA ILE A 209 -7.28 3.80 -6.17
C ILE A 209 -8.19 4.95 -5.72
N ALA A 210 -9.31 4.65 -5.06
CA ALA A 210 -10.15 5.66 -4.43
C ALA A 210 -9.45 6.38 -3.27
N GLY A 211 -8.42 5.76 -2.69
CA GLY A 211 -7.68 6.28 -1.56
C GLY A 211 -8.46 6.21 -0.24
N PRO A 212 -7.92 6.75 0.86
CA PRO A 212 -8.61 6.73 2.15
C PRO A 212 -9.94 7.48 2.03
N LYS A 213 -11.02 6.83 2.47
CA LYS A 213 -12.36 7.43 2.53
C LYS A 213 -12.26 8.81 3.17
N THR A 214 -12.74 9.82 2.44
CA THR A 214 -12.80 11.19 2.95
C THR A 214 -14.04 11.31 3.83
N VAL A 215 -13.86 11.85 5.04
CA VAL A 215 -14.90 11.97 6.06
C VAL A 215 -15.04 13.44 6.45
N THR A 216 -16.26 13.97 6.38
CA THR A 216 -16.59 15.34 6.78
C THR A 216 -17.01 15.42 8.26
N LYS A 217 -17.11 16.62 8.81
CA LYS A 217 -17.70 16.85 10.14
C LYS A 217 -19.14 16.35 10.20
N GLU A 218 -19.91 16.60 9.14
CA GLU A 218 -21.31 16.22 9.01
C GLU A 218 -21.50 14.70 8.98
N ASP A 219 -20.59 13.97 8.32
CA ASP A 219 -20.57 12.50 8.35
C ASP A 219 -20.35 11.96 9.77
N ILE A 220 -19.40 12.56 10.50
CA ILE A 220 -19.09 12.20 11.89
C ILE A 220 -20.30 12.45 12.79
N LYS A 221 -20.92 13.64 12.67
CA LYS A 221 -22.12 14.01 13.43
C LYS A 221 -23.27 13.04 13.17
N SER A 222 -23.56 12.73 11.90
CA SER A 222 -24.60 11.76 11.54
C SER A 222 -24.30 10.36 12.09
N ALA A 223 -23.03 9.95 12.12
CA ALA A 223 -22.64 8.67 12.71
C ALA A 223 -22.82 8.66 14.24
N LEU A 224 -22.49 9.75 14.94
CA LEU A 224 -22.71 9.89 16.38
C LEU A 224 -24.20 9.80 16.74
N GLU A 225 -25.06 10.50 15.99
CA GLU A 225 -26.51 10.46 16.17
C GLU A 225 -27.06 9.04 15.94
N LYS A 226 -26.58 8.33 14.90
CA LYS A 226 -26.95 6.93 14.64
C LYS A 226 -26.48 5.95 15.71
N LEU A 227 -25.37 6.25 16.39
CA LEU A 227 -24.87 5.48 17.53
C LEU A 227 -25.69 5.75 18.81
N GLY A 228 -26.63 6.69 18.78
CA GLY A 228 -27.45 7.07 19.93
C GLY A 228 -26.79 8.13 20.82
N VAL A 229 -25.83 8.89 20.30
CA VAL A 229 -25.34 10.08 21.00
C VAL A 229 -26.38 11.19 20.83
N GLU A 230 -26.87 11.70 21.96
CA GLU A 230 -27.95 12.69 21.98
C GLU A 230 -27.52 13.98 22.69
N LYS A 231 -28.32 15.02 22.46
CA LYS A 231 -28.24 16.28 23.16
C LYS A 231 -28.29 16.08 24.68
N GLY A 232 -27.40 16.75 25.42
CA GLY A 232 -27.37 16.71 26.89
C GLY A 232 -26.60 15.53 27.48
N MET A 233 -26.10 14.60 26.66
CA MET A 233 -25.33 13.47 27.16
C MET A 233 -23.99 13.90 27.78
N VAL A 234 -23.57 13.13 28.80
CA VAL A 234 -22.24 13.20 29.38
C VAL A 234 -21.40 12.07 28.80
N LEU A 235 -20.33 12.39 28.10
CA LEU A 235 -19.48 11.43 27.40
C LEU A 235 -18.06 11.43 27.92
N GLU A 236 -17.52 10.25 28.24
CA GLU A 236 -16.07 9.99 28.24
C GLU A 236 -15.69 9.53 26.83
N VAL A 237 -14.73 10.20 26.18
CA VAL A 237 -14.37 9.90 24.79
C VAL A 237 -12.92 9.42 24.70
N HIS A 238 -12.75 8.26 24.05
CA HIS A 238 -11.45 7.75 23.60
C HIS A 238 -11.49 7.65 22.09
N SER A 239 -10.44 8.10 21.38
CA SER A 239 -10.53 8.20 19.93
C SER A 239 -9.21 8.00 19.19
N SER A 240 -9.31 7.57 17.92
CA SER A 240 -8.17 7.43 17.01
C SER A 240 -8.48 8.06 15.66
N LEU A 241 -7.91 9.23 15.38
CA LEU A 241 -8.13 9.95 14.12
C LEU A 241 -7.78 9.10 12.88
N LYS A 242 -6.77 8.22 12.99
CA LYS A 242 -6.34 7.36 11.88
C LYS A 242 -7.39 6.32 11.47
N SER A 243 -8.29 5.94 12.38
CA SER A 243 -9.34 4.95 12.09
C SER A 243 -10.42 5.48 11.14
N PHE A 244 -10.52 6.81 10.98
CA PHE A 244 -11.55 7.47 10.17
C PHE A 244 -11.16 7.63 8.69
N GLY A 245 -9.96 7.24 8.28
CA GLY A 245 -9.43 7.61 6.97
C GLY A 245 -9.02 9.10 6.94
N LYS A 246 -9.40 9.83 5.89
CA LYS A 246 -9.03 11.24 5.72
C LYS A 246 -10.14 12.15 6.23
N VAL A 247 -10.01 12.66 7.45
CA VAL A 247 -10.97 13.61 8.02
C VAL A 247 -10.68 15.03 7.53
N ILE A 248 -11.64 15.66 6.84
CA ILE A 248 -11.56 17.08 6.45
C ILE A 248 -11.60 17.92 7.73
N GLY A 249 -10.59 18.77 7.94
CA GLY A 249 -10.42 19.58 9.17
C GLY A 249 -9.80 18.84 10.36
N GLY A 250 -9.45 17.56 10.19
CA GLY A 250 -8.67 16.79 11.16
C GLY A 250 -9.35 16.64 12.52
N ALA A 251 -8.56 16.76 13.60
CA ALA A 251 -9.04 16.61 14.97
C ALA A 251 -10.14 17.62 15.34
N GLN A 252 -10.06 18.85 14.83
CA GLN A 252 -11.03 19.90 15.14
C GLN A 252 -12.43 19.51 14.67
N SER A 253 -12.58 18.97 13.46
CA SER A 253 -13.87 18.50 12.95
C SER A 253 -14.49 17.40 13.80
N VAL A 254 -13.67 16.49 14.36
CA VAL A 254 -14.19 15.45 15.28
C VAL A 254 -14.71 16.08 16.57
N ILE A 255 -13.96 17.05 17.12
CA ILE A 255 -14.35 17.77 18.34
C ILE A 255 -15.61 18.59 18.12
N ASP A 256 -15.68 19.33 17.01
CA ASP A 256 -16.85 20.14 16.65
C ASP A 256 -18.08 19.27 16.44
N ALA A 257 -17.94 18.12 15.77
CA ALA A 257 -19.05 17.17 15.63
C ALA A 257 -19.55 16.67 16.99
N LEU A 258 -18.64 16.27 17.91
CA LEU A 258 -19.01 15.86 19.26
C LEU A 258 -19.75 16.98 20.01
N LYS A 259 -19.20 18.20 20.02
CA LYS A 259 -19.79 19.37 20.68
C LYS A 259 -21.14 19.73 20.09
N GLU A 260 -21.30 19.67 18.76
CA GLU A 260 -22.57 19.92 18.09
C GLU A 260 -23.63 18.86 18.37
N THR A 261 -23.25 17.59 18.53
CA THR A 261 -24.20 16.51 18.85
C THR A 261 -24.68 16.61 20.29
N VAL A 262 -23.77 16.77 21.27
CA VAL A 262 -24.16 16.81 22.69
C VAL A 262 -24.63 18.18 23.16
N THR A 263 -24.22 19.25 22.46
CA THR A 263 -24.48 20.67 22.78
C THR A 263 -23.93 21.13 24.13
N GLU A 264 -24.06 22.42 24.43
CA GLU A 264 -23.64 22.99 25.73
C GLU A 264 -24.43 22.43 26.93
N GLU A 265 -25.59 21.81 26.69
CA GLU A 265 -26.37 21.13 27.73
C GLU A 265 -25.72 19.82 28.19
N GLY A 266 -24.87 19.22 27.35
CA GLY A 266 -24.13 18.00 27.64
C GLY A 266 -22.73 18.27 28.19
N SER A 267 -21.90 17.23 28.27
CA SER A 267 -20.49 17.38 28.66
C SER A 267 -19.61 16.32 28.01
N ILE A 268 -18.37 16.70 27.67
CA ILE A 268 -17.39 15.81 27.05
C ILE A 268 -16.17 15.78 27.96
N PHE A 269 -15.68 14.58 28.27
CA PHE A 269 -14.48 14.32 29.03
C PHE A 269 -13.50 13.50 28.19
N MET A 270 -12.24 13.91 28.14
CA MET A 270 -11.17 13.15 27.49
C MET A 270 -9.94 13.08 28.40
N PRO A 271 -9.21 11.95 28.42
CA PRO A 271 -7.95 11.87 29.14
C PRO A 271 -6.94 12.92 28.65
N ALA A 272 -6.22 13.54 29.57
CA ALA A 272 -5.22 14.57 29.29
C ALA A 272 -3.84 14.19 29.86
N LEU A 273 -3.58 12.88 29.99
CA LEU A 273 -2.35 12.28 30.50
C LEU A 273 -1.10 12.85 29.83
N ARG A 274 -0.18 13.42 30.62
CA ARG A 274 1.11 13.95 30.12
C ARG A 274 2.15 12.85 30.02
N LEU A 275 1.86 11.85 29.19
CA LEU A 275 2.70 10.66 28.99
C LEU A 275 3.09 10.52 27.52
N SER A 276 4.34 10.13 27.26
CA SER A 276 4.78 9.75 25.91
C SER A 276 4.15 8.42 25.49
N PRO A 277 4.14 8.10 24.18
CA PRO A 277 4.03 6.71 23.75
C PRO A 277 5.08 5.84 24.44
N GLU A 278 4.81 4.54 24.53
CA GLU A 278 5.79 3.57 25.02
C GLU A 278 7.07 3.64 24.19
N MET A 279 8.19 3.62 24.90
CA MET A 279 9.53 3.65 24.35
C MET A 279 10.14 2.27 24.45
N GLU A 280 10.94 1.89 23.46
CA GLU A 280 11.68 0.64 23.47
C GLU A 280 12.66 0.63 24.67
N PRO A 281 12.58 -0.38 25.57
CA PRO A 281 13.55 -0.51 26.66
C PRO A 281 14.96 -0.76 26.11
N THR A 282 15.96 -0.06 26.66
CA THR A 282 17.37 -0.31 26.39
C THR A 282 17.82 -1.65 26.98
N GLU A 283 18.99 -2.15 26.58
CA GLU A 283 19.54 -3.38 27.16
C GLU A 283 19.80 -3.24 28.67
N GLU A 284 20.17 -2.04 29.13
CA GLU A 284 20.28 -1.71 30.55
C GLU A 284 18.91 -1.76 31.25
N ASP A 285 17.86 -1.19 30.64
CA ASP A 285 16.50 -1.25 31.19
C ASP A 285 16.03 -2.71 31.34
N LYS A 286 16.29 -3.54 30.31
CA LYS A 286 15.94 -4.97 30.33
C LYS A 286 16.68 -5.73 31.42
N LYS A 287 17.97 -5.44 31.65
CA LYS A 287 18.76 -6.03 32.75
C LYS A 287 18.20 -5.66 34.13
N LEU A 288 17.58 -4.49 34.25
CA LEU A 288 16.87 -4.05 35.46
C LEU A 288 15.45 -4.62 35.57
N GLY A 289 15.02 -5.46 34.62
CA GLY A 289 13.67 -6.05 34.59
C GLY A 289 12.57 -5.09 34.14
N ILE A 290 12.93 -3.92 33.58
CA ILE A 290 11.96 -2.93 33.09
C ILE A 290 11.31 -3.48 31.81
N LYS A 291 9.98 -3.62 31.86
CA LYS A 291 9.16 -4.11 30.73
C LYS A 291 8.51 -2.99 29.92
N VAL A 292 8.25 -1.85 30.55
CA VAL A 292 7.56 -0.71 29.94
C VAL A 292 8.30 0.56 30.31
N LYS A 293 8.58 1.39 29.31
CA LYS A 293 9.27 2.68 29.49
C LYS A 293 8.44 3.80 28.90
N ILE A 294 7.97 4.70 29.75
CA ILE A 294 7.13 5.84 29.38
C ILE A 294 7.73 7.10 30.00
N LYS A 295 7.76 8.20 29.25
CA LYS A 295 8.27 9.48 29.72
C LYS A 295 7.11 10.35 30.22
N VAL A 296 7.29 10.97 31.38
CA VAL A 296 6.43 12.07 31.84
C VAL A 296 6.79 13.34 31.07
N LEU A 297 5.80 13.93 30.42
CA LEU A 297 5.94 15.09 29.53
C LEU A 297 5.74 16.41 30.28
N GLY A 298 6.33 17.47 29.74
CA GLY A 298 6.13 18.84 30.23
C GLY A 298 4.69 19.31 30.04
N ARG A 299 4.30 20.40 30.72
CA ARG A 299 2.95 20.98 30.62
C ARG A 299 2.66 21.54 29.23
N ASP A 300 3.68 22.08 28.55
CA ASP A 300 3.55 22.72 27.24
C ASP A 300 3.68 21.73 26.06
N GLU A 301 3.85 20.44 26.36
CA GLU A 301 4.03 19.42 25.32
C GLU A 301 2.73 19.26 24.52
N LYS A 302 2.81 19.41 23.20
CA LYS A 302 1.63 19.42 22.33
C LYS A 302 1.11 18.02 22.02
N LYS A 303 1.96 16.99 22.13
CA LYS A 303 1.62 15.62 21.74
C LYS A 303 1.84 14.64 22.88
N THR A 304 0.85 13.81 23.14
CA THR A 304 0.90 12.76 24.16
C THR A 304 0.54 11.40 23.56
N ALA A 305 0.61 10.35 24.39
CA ALA A 305 0.07 9.05 24.05
C ALA A 305 -1.46 9.03 23.88
N MET A 306 -2.18 10.10 24.29
CA MET A 306 -3.66 10.15 24.24
C MET A 306 -4.20 10.38 22.83
N GLY A 307 -3.33 10.80 21.91
CA GLY A 307 -3.67 10.99 20.52
C GLY A 307 -4.13 12.41 20.19
N ILE A 308 -4.08 12.73 18.90
CA ILE A 308 -4.19 14.10 18.41
C ILE A 308 -5.56 14.77 18.72
N ILE A 309 -6.63 13.98 18.85
CA ILE A 309 -7.96 14.51 19.19
C ILE A 309 -7.96 14.99 20.65
N ALA A 310 -7.53 14.15 21.59
CA ALA A 310 -7.40 14.53 23.00
C ALA A 310 -6.41 15.68 23.21
N ASP A 311 -5.27 15.65 22.51
CA ASP A 311 -4.25 16.71 22.54
C ASP A 311 -4.78 18.06 22.04
N THR A 312 -5.59 18.04 20.98
CA THR A 312 -6.25 19.25 20.45
C THR A 312 -7.31 19.73 21.44
N PHE A 313 -8.17 18.82 21.92
CA PHE A 313 -9.29 19.13 22.81
C PHE A 313 -8.84 19.81 24.10
N ARG A 314 -7.80 19.30 24.78
CA ARG A 314 -7.27 19.87 26.02
C ARG A 314 -6.62 21.25 25.86
N SER A 315 -6.28 21.62 24.62
CA SER A 315 -5.63 22.90 24.27
C SER A 315 -6.63 23.97 23.82
N LEU A 316 -7.92 23.62 23.69
CA LEU A 316 -8.96 24.58 23.29
C LEU A 316 -9.26 25.56 24.43
N PRO A 317 -9.55 26.84 24.12
CA PRO A 317 -9.77 27.88 25.12
C PRO A 317 -11.03 27.68 25.96
N ASP A 318 -11.99 26.89 25.47
CA ASP A 318 -13.24 26.58 26.14
C ASP A 318 -13.23 25.22 26.87
N THR A 319 -12.07 24.55 26.93
CA THR A 319 -11.89 23.28 27.64
C THR A 319 -11.22 23.51 29.00
N TYR A 320 -11.70 22.82 30.03
CA TYR A 320 -11.11 22.79 31.36
C TYR A 320 -10.17 21.59 31.50
N THR A 321 -8.87 21.80 31.70
CA THR A 321 -7.88 20.72 31.76
C THR A 321 -7.15 20.71 33.11
N GLY A 322 -7.12 19.55 33.78
CA GLY A 322 -6.38 19.38 35.03
C GLY A 322 -4.86 19.51 34.86
N GLY A 323 -4.18 20.12 35.83
CA GLY A 323 -2.75 20.45 35.75
C GLY A 323 -1.77 19.33 36.15
N GLU A 324 -2.28 18.21 36.63
CA GLU A 324 -1.50 17.06 37.08
C GLU A 324 -0.91 16.23 35.91
N VAL A 325 -0.09 15.22 36.21
CA VAL A 325 0.43 14.29 35.19
C VAL A 325 -0.67 13.36 34.69
N ILE A 326 -1.45 12.82 35.64
CA ILE A 326 -2.66 12.05 35.39
C ILE A 326 -3.81 13.01 35.53
N SER A 327 -4.37 13.45 34.40
CA SER A 327 -5.44 14.45 34.40
C SER A 327 -6.46 14.17 33.29
N THR A 328 -7.58 14.87 33.39
CA THR A 328 -8.68 14.84 32.43
C THR A 328 -8.92 16.25 31.92
N SER A 329 -9.48 16.33 30.73
CA SER A 329 -9.98 17.56 30.12
C SER A 329 -11.48 17.45 29.95
N GLY A 330 -12.20 18.55 30.16
CA GLY A 330 -13.66 18.59 30.19
C GLY A 330 -14.24 19.80 29.47
N TRP A 331 -15.35 19.63 28.78
CA TRP A 331 -16.11 20.69 28.10
C TRP A 331 -17.62 20.54 28.39
N GLY A 332 -18.37 21.65 28.26
CA GLY A 332 -19.81 21.69 28.42
C GLY A 332 -20.26 21.97 29.85
N LYS A 333 -21.54 21.71 30.14
CA LYS A 333 -22.23 22.05 31.39
C LYS A 333 -21.46 21.67 32.67
N HIS A 334 -20.84 20.49 32.66
CA HIS A 334 -20.10 19.92 33.80
C HIS A 334 -18.60 19.79 33.50
N GLY A 335 -18.08 20.43 32.45
CA GLY A 335 -16.67 20.30 32.06
C GLY A 335 -15.66 20.70 33.15
N LYS A 336 -16.03 21.64 34.03
CA LYS A 336 -15.18 22.10 35.16
C LYS A 336 -14.84 20.99 36.16
N GLU A 337 -15.67 19.94 36.25
CA GLU A 337 -15.43 18.79 37.13
C GLU A 337 -14.12 18.06 36.78
N ALA A 338 -13.65 18.17 35.53
CA ALA A 338 -12.39 17.58 35.08
C ALA A 338 -11.15 18.15 35.77
N LEU A 339 -11.23 19.35 36.37
CA LEU A 339 -10.09 20.01 37.03
C LEU A 339 -9.60 19.26 38.26
N THR A 340 -10.52 18.63 39.00
CA THR A 340 -10.25 18.02 40.31
C THR A 340 -10.77 16.61 40.45
N GLY A 341 -11.87 16.25 39.77
CA GLY A 341 -12.51 14.93 39.88
C GLY A 341 -12.15 13.95 38.77
N GLY A 342 -11.31 14.35 37.79
CA GLY A 342 -10.99 13.49 36.66
C GLY A 342 -12.25 13.06 35.89
N LEU A 343 -12.57 11.77 35.93
CA LEU A 343 -13.78 11.18 35.31
C LEU A 343 -14.91 10.89 36.31
N ASP A 344 -14.75 11.21 37.60
CA ASP A 344 -15.71 10.86 38.65
C ASP A 344 -17.13 11.34 38.33
N TYR A 345 -17.26 12.56 37.81
CA TYR A 345 -18.56 13.10 37.44
C TYR A 345 -19.24 12.23 36.36
N ALA A 346 -18.52 11.90 35.29
CA ALA A 346 -19.05 11.08 34.20
C ALA A 346 -19.45 9.68 34.70
N ILE A 347 -18.64 9.07 35.56
CA ILE A 347 -18.87 7.73 36.11
C ILE A 347 -20.13 7.70 37.00
N HIS A 348 -20.28 8.68 37.89
CA HIS A 348 -21.33 8.64 38.92
C HIS A 348 -22.65 9.32 38.52
N ASN A 349 -22.70 10.04 37.39
CA ASN A 349 -23.89 10.78 36.95
C ASN A 349 -24.46 10.27 35.62
N GLY A 350 -24.34 8.97 35.37
CA GLY A 350 -24.96 8.31 34.22
C GLY A 350 -24.28 8.61 32.88
N GLY A 351 -23.02 9.05 32.90
CA GLY A 351 -22.23 9.25 31.70
C GLY A 351 -21.99 7.96 30.91
N LYS A 352 -21.64 8.12 29.64
CA LYS A 352 -21.39 7.03 28.70
C LYS A 352 -19.95 7.10 28.18
N ALA A 353 -19.34 5.94 27.97
CA ALA A 353 -18.06 5.85 27.28
C ALA A 353 -18.28 5.70 25.77
N LEU A 354 -17.63 6.57 24.99
CA LEU A 354 -17.57 6.49 23.53
C LEU A 354 -16.17 6.04 23.11
N LEU A 355 -16.08 4.81 22.61
CA LEU A 355 -14.86 4.24 22.04
C LEU A 355 -14.84 4.50 20.53
N PHE A 356 -14.25 5.62 20.14
CA PHE A 356 -14.35 6.13 18.78
C PHE A 356 -13.15 5.73 17.91
N GLY A 357 -13.21 4.51 17.38
CA GLY A 357 -12.13 3.95 16.56
C GLY A 357 -10.97 3.39 17.38
N VAL A 358 -11.24 3.01 18.63
CA VAL A 358 -10.32 2.38 19.57
C VAL A 358 -10.99 1.17 20.22
N ASP A 359 -10.18 0.27 20.78
CA ASP A 359 -10.68 -0.89 21.54
C ASP A 359 -10.92 -0.55 23.02
N ILE A 360 -11.49 -1.53 23.74
CA ILE A 360 -11.82 -1.41 25.16
C ILE A 360 -10.58 -1.26 26.05
N TYR A 361 -9.39 -1.69 25.62
CA TYR A 361 -8.16 -1.59 26.41
C TYR A 361 -7.64 -0.16 26.51
N LYS A 362 -8.26 0.79 25.81
CA LYS A 362 -8.00 2.23 25.94
C LYS A 362 -8.92 2.94 26.93
N LEU A 363 -9.97 2.27 27.43
CA LEU A 363 -10.96 2.90 28.29
C LEU A 363 -10.39 3.26 29.67
N THR A 364 -10.37 4.55 30.02
CA THR A 364 -9.75 5.02 31.28
C THR A 364 -10.64 4.76 32.49
N ALA A 365 -11.97 4.83 32.38
CA ALA A 365 -12.89 4.47 33.47
C ALA A 365 -12.67 3.07 34.07
N MET A 366 -12.06 2.12 33.35
CA MET A 366 -11.73 0.80 33.90
C MET A 366 -10.74 0.85 35.08
N HIS A 367 -9.96 1.93 35.23
CA HIS A 367 -9.04 2.10 36.37
C HIS A 367 -9.73 2.60 37.64
N TYR A 368 -11.02 2.95 37.56
CA TYR A 368 -11.82 3.46 38.68
C TYR A 368 -12.72 2.38 39.31
N MET A 369 -12.67 1.13 38.81
CA MET A 369 -13.49 0.00 39.30
C MET A 369 -12.80 -0.85 40.36
#